data_AF-M0A227-F1
#
_entry.id   AF-M0A227-F1
#
_cell.length_a   1.000
_cell.length_b   1.000
_cell.length_c   1.000
_cell.angle_alpha   90.00
_cell.angle_beta   90.00
_cell.angle_gamma   90.00
#
_symmetry.space_group_name_H-M   'P 1'
#
loop_
_entity.id
_entity.type
_entity.pdbx_description
1 polymer ?
#
loop_
_entity_poly.entity_id
_entity_poly.type
_entity_poly.pdbx_seq_one_letter_code
_entity_poly.pdbx_strand_id
1 'polypeptide(L)'
;MSTSPSAHPIERLDPPQRTLRRAQYEAFEFELVAQGVLVRNASHATPEDHEYLVTIEDGLPHSCPCPADEHHQGACKHRVAVAIRTPVLEAARNAQRIRELQTSKMQATANPLTP
;
A
#
# COMPACT_ATOMS: atom_id res chain seq x y z
N MET A 1 -5.09 9.99 28.68
CA MET A 1 -5.43 10.04 27.25
C MET A 1 -5.43 8.62 26.74
N SER A 2 -6.62 8.04 26.56
CA SER A 2 -6.78 6.64 26.19
C SER A 2 -6.33 6.44 24.74
N THR A 3 -5.28 5.65 24.55
CA THR A 3 -4.91 5.10 23.23
C THR A 3 -6.07 4.23 22.76
N SER A 4 -6.90 4.76 21.87
CA SER A 4 -7.86 3.93 21.14
C SER A 4 -7.07 2.83 20.41
N PRO A 5 -7.57 1.58 20.36
CA PRO A 5 -6.95 0.56 19.53
C PRO A 5 -6.84 1.13 18.11
N SER A 6 -5.66 1.01 17.52
CA SER A 6 -5.37 1.51 16.18
C SER A 6 -6.48 1.06 15.26
N ALA A 7 -7.28 2.01 14.73
CA ALA A 7 -8.39 1.69 13.85
C ALA A 7 -7.91 0.75 12.74
N HIS A 8 -8.69 -0.31 12.49
CA HIS A 8 -8.30 -1.33 11.52
C HIS A 8 -8.00 -0.64 10.18
N PRO A 9 -6.97 -1.04 9.40
CA PRO A 9 -6.59 -0.33 8.17
C PRO A 9 -7.76 -0.02 7.24
N ILE A 10 -8.76 -0.90 7.21
CA ILE A 10 -9.98 -0.72 6.44
C ILE A 10 -10.91 0.39 6.95
N GLU A 11 -11.00 0.59 8.26
CA GLU A 11 -11.82 1.65 8.88
C GLU A 11 -11.22 3.02 8.56
N ARG A 12 -9.90 3.11 8.47
CA ARG A 12 -9.20 4.34 8.09
C ARG A 12 -9.34 4.67 6.61
N LEU A 13 -9.44 3.64 5.75
CA LEU A 13 -9.64 3.84 4.30
C LEU A 13 -11.12 4.11 3.94
N ASP A 14 -12.05 3.76 4.83
CA ASP A 14 -13.51 3.87 4.67
C ASP A 14 -14.02 3.60 3.23
N PRO A 15 -13.71 2.42 2.65
CA PRO A 15 -14.06 2.18 1.26
C PRO A 15 -15.57 1.95 1.10
N PRO A 16 -16.16 2.40 -0.02
CA PRO A 16 -17.52 2.00 -0.38
C PRO A 16 -17.66 0.47 -0.38
N GLN A 17 -18.81 -0.04 0.05
CA GLN A 17 -19.10 -1.49 0.13
C GLN A 17 -18.83 -2.22 -1.20
N ARG A 18 -19.10 -1.56 -2.34
CA ARG A 18 -18.78 -2.10 -3.66
C ARG A 18 -17.28 -2.33 -3.83
N THR A 19 -16.46 -1.37 -3.44
CA THR A 19 -14.99 -1.45 -3.53
C THR A 19 -14.45 -2.52 -2.60
N LEU A 20 -14.95 -2.60 -1.37
CA LEU A 20 -14.58 -3.65 -0.41
C LEU A 20 -14.88 -5.05 -0.97
N ARG A 21 -16.09 -5.27 -1.50
CA ARG A 21 -16.45 -6.56 -2.09
C ARG A 21 -15.49 -6.92 -3.22
N ARG A 22 -15.24 -6.00 -4.16
CA ARG A 22 -14.29 -6.24 -5.27
C ARG A 22 -12.90 -6.61 -4.79
N ALA A 23 -12.39 -5.90 -3.78
CA ALA A 23 -11.10 -6.19 -3.17
C ALA A 23 -11.03 -7.61 -2.53
N GLN A 24 -12.16 -8.13 -2.06
CA GLN A 24 -12.28 -9.46 -1.46
C GLN A 24 -12.37 -10.58 -2.50
N TYR A 25 -13.20 -10.44 -3.54
CA TYR A 25 -13.49 -11.55 -4.46
C TYR A 25 -12.67 -11.54 -5.75
N GLU A 26 -12.14 -10.39 -6.20
CA GLU A 26 -11.30 -10.37 -7.41
C GLU A 26 -9.94 -11.03 -7.11
N ALA A 27 -9.39 -11.68 -8.12
CA ALA A 27 -8.14 -12.43 -8.05
C ALA A 27 -6.96 -11.45 -8.13
N PHE A 28 -6.52 -10.96 -6.98
CA PHE A 28 -5.32 -10.11 -6.90
C PHE A 28 -4.06 -10.93 -6.61
N GLU A 29 -3.03 -10.68 -7.39
CA GLU A 29 -1.66 -11.10 -7.12
C GLU A 29 -0.88 -9.91 -6.54
N PHE A 30 0.05 -10.20 -5.64
CA PHE A 30 0.83 -9.19 -4.93
C PHE A 30 2.31 -9.51 -5.05
N GLU A 31 3.09 -8.52 -5.48
CA GLU A 31 4.54 -8.58 -5.47
C GLU A 31 5.09 -7.42 -4.63
N LEU A 32 5.93 -7.74 -3.64
CA LEU A 32 6.59 -6.74 -2.83
C LEU A 32 7.80 -6.20 -3.59
N VAL A 33 7.77 -4.91 -3.90
CA VAL A 33 8.89 -4.22 -4.56
C VAL A 33 9.45 -3.15 -3.64
N ALA A 34 10.60 -2.58 -4.02
CA ALA A 34 11.27 -1.63 -3.15
C ALA A 34 10.38 -0.41 -2.82
N GLN A 35 9.55 0.04 -3.77
CA GLN A 35 8.72 1.25 -3.68
C GLN A 35 7.35 1.02 -3.03
N GLY A 36 6.94 -0.23 -2.81
CA GLY A 36 5.59 -0.56 -2.35
C GLY A 36 5.16 -1.97 -2.76
N VAL A 37 3.91 -2.12 -3.17
CA VAL A 37 3.33 -3.40 -3.59
C VAL A 37 2.82 -3.28 -5.02
N LEU A 38 3.37 -4.07 -5.94
CA LEU A 38 2.72 -4.26 -7.25
C LEU A 38 1.49 -5.15 -7.05
N VAL A 39 0.36 -4.66 -7.52
CA VAL A 39 -0.94 -5.34 -7.42
C VAL A 39 -1.42 -5.62 -8.83
N ARG A 40 -1.50 -6.91 -9.20
CA ARG A 40 -2.03 -7.34 -10.50
C ARG A 40 -3.41 -7.95 -10.32
N ASN A 41 -4.35 -7.57 -11.18
CA ASN A 41 -5.68 -8.15 -11.18
C ASN A 41 -5.82 -9.28 -12.22
N ALA A 42 -5.66 -10.52 -11.77
CA ALA A 42 -5.80 -11.72 -12.58
C ALA A 42 -7.26 -12.09 -12.93
N SER A 43 -8.26 -11.31 -12.49
CA SER A 43 -9.65 -11.49 -12.95
C SER A 43 -9.93 -10.88 -14.33
N HIS A 44 -9.00 -10.09 -14.88
CA HIS A 44 -9.13 -9.53 -16.23
C HIS A 44 -8.56 -10.48 -17.30
N ALA A 45 -9.03 -10.32 -18.54
CA ALA A 45 -8.56 -11.12 -19.68
C ALA A 45 -7.09 -10.83 -20.05
N THR A 46 -6.62 -9.60 -19.80
CA THR A 46 -5.23 -9.16 -19.92
C THR A 46 -4.72 -8.64 -18.56
N PRO A 47 -4.31 -9.52 -17.63
CA PRO A 47 -3.88 -9.13 -16.29
C PRO A 47 -2.73 -8.12 -16.28
N GLU A 48 -1.83 -8.17 -17.25
CA GLU A 48 -0.69 -7.27 -17.42
C GLU A 48 -1.08 -5.80 -17.58
N ASP A 49 -2.23 -5.52 -18.20
CA ASP A 49 -2.76 -4.15 -18.33
C ASP A 49 -3.41 -3.64 -17.03
N HIS A 50 -3.52 -4.52 -16.03
CA HIS A 50 -4.18 -4.29 -14.75
C HIS A 50 -3.24 -4.53 -13.57
N GLU A 51 -1.98 -4.11 -13.75
CA GLU A 51 -0.96 -4.06 -12.72
C GLU A 51 -0.66 -2.62 -12.31
N TYR A 52 -0.70 -2.36 -11.00
CA TYR A 52 -0.46 -1.02 -10.47
C TYR A 52 0.36 -1.06 -9.18
N LEU A 53 1.31 -0.13 -9.07
CA LEU A 53 2.11 0.04 -7.85
C LEU A 53 1.29 0.78 -6.78
N VAL A 54 1.02 0.11 -5.67
CA VAL A 54 0.43 0.71 -4.47
C VAL A 54 1.56 1.13 -3.52
N THR A 55 1.62 2.41 -3.19
CA THR A 55 2.58 2.95 -2.21
C THR A 55 2.01 2.89 -0.80
N ILE A 56 2.90 2.86 0.21
CA ILE A 56 2.52 2.91 1.63
C ILE A 56 3.01 4.23 2.22
N GLU A 57 2.14 4.91 2.97
CA GLU A 57 2.46 6.10 3.76
C GLU A 57 1.69 6.04 5.09
N ASP A 58 2.32 6.42 6.20
CA ASP A 58 1.77 6.33 7.56
C ASP A 58 1.13 4.96 7.89
N GLY A 59 1.77 3.92 7.34
CA GLY A 59 1.34 2.52 7.48
C GLY A 59 0.04 2.18 6.72
N LEU A 60 -0.44 3.01 5.79
CA LEU A 60 -1.61 2.72 4.98
C LEU A 60 -1.30 2.73 3.48
N PRO A 61 -2.04 1.96 2.67
CA PRO A 61 -2.04 2.12 1.22
C PRO A 61 -2.45 3.54 0.81
N HIS A 62 -1.50 4.31 0.31
CA HIS A 62 -1.64 5.74 0.10
C HIS A 62 -2.05 6.10 -1.32
N SER A 63 -1.28 5.70 -2.33
CA SER A 63 -1.57 5.99 -3.74
C SER A 63 -1.54 4.75 -4.62
N CYS A 64 -2.29 4.80 -5.72
CA CYS A 64 -2.27 3.78 -6.77
C CYS A 64 -2.50 4.45 -8.14
N PRO A 65 -1.69 4.20 -9.18
CA PRO A 65 -1.84 4.84 -10.50
C PRO A 65 -2.98 4.25 -11.35
N CYS A 66 -3.97 3.60 -10.72
CA CYS A 66 -5.09 3.04 -11.46
C CYS A 66 -6.14 4.13 -11.74
N PRO A 67 -6.90 4.03 -12.85
CA PRO A 67 -7.90 5.05 -13.22
C PRO A 67 -8.96 5.31 -12.13
N ALA A 68 -9.23 4.33 -11.26
CA ALA A 68 -10.17 4.50 -10.17
C ALA A 68 -9.65 5.46 -9.08
N ASP A 69 -8.36 5.40 -8.74
CA ASP A 69 -7.74 6.27 -7.72
C ASP A 69 -7.51 7.69 -8.26
N GLU A 70 -7.27 7.83 -9.58
CA GLU A 70 -7.08 9.12 -10.24
C GLU A 70 -8.38 9.93 -10.36
N HIS A 71 -9.49 9.26 -10.67
CA HIS A 71 -10.75 9.94 -11.00
C HIS A 71 -11.78 9.98 -9.88
N HIS A 72 -11.61 9.18 -8.82
CA HIS A 72 -12.59 9.08 -7.74
C HIS A 72 -11.95 9.38 -6.39
N GLN A 73 -12.76 9.90 -5.47
CA GLN A 73 -12.35 10.09 -4.08
C GLN A 73 -12.43 8.77 -3.32
N GLY A 74 -11.45 8.53 -2.45
CA GLY A 74 -11.37 7.35 -1.60
C GLY A 74 -10.49 6.24 -2.17
N ALA A 75 -10.22 5.22 -1.35
CA ALA A 75 -9.30 4.15 -1.71
C ALA A 75 -9.85 3.30 -2.86
N CYS A 76 -9.09 3.18 -3.95
CA CYS A 76 -9.40 2.24 -5.01
C CYS A 76 -9.33 0.77 -4.53
N LYS A 77 -9.92 -0.15 -5.30
CA LYS A 77 -9.94 -1.58 -4.97
C LYS A 77 -8.55 -2.18 -4.72
N HIS A 78 -7.49 -1.68 -5.37
CA HIS A 78 -6.11 -2.16 -5.19
C HIS A 78 -5.56 -1.79 -3.81
N ARG A 79 -5.72 -0.53 -3.40
CA ARG A 79 -5.34 -0.06 -2.05
C ARG A 79 -6.10 -0.83 -0.97
N VAL A 80 -7.40 -1.02 -1.18
CA VAL A 80 -8.27 -1.82 -0.30
C VAL A 80 -7.82 -3.29 -0.26
N ALA A 81 -7.44 -3.87 -1.41
CA ALA A 81 -6.98 -5.25 -1.51
C ALA A 81 -5.69 -5.50 -0.72
N VAL A 82 -4.76 -4.54 -0.73
CA VAL A 82 -3.57 -4.57 0.14
C VAL A 82 -3.98 -4.43 1.60
N ALA A 83 -4.86 -3.49 1.94
CA ALA A 83 -5.24 -3.21 3.31
C ALA A 83 -5.94 -4.37 4.04
N ILE A 84 -6.78 -5.15 3.34
CA ILE A 84 -7.50 -6.28 3.94
C ILE A 84 -6.65 -7.55 4.08
N ARG A 85 -5.48 -7.61 3.42
CA ARG A 85 -4.56 -8.75 3.46
C ARG A 85 -3.40 -8.43 4.38
N THR A 86 -3.60 -8.60 5.68
CA THR A 86 -2.63 -8.25 6.74
C THR A 86 -1.19 -8.68 6.43
N PRO A 87 -0.88 -9.90 5.95
CA PRO A 87 0.50 -10.27 5.63
C PRO A 87 1.16 -9.40 4.55
N VAL A 88 0.39 -8.98 3.54
CA VAL A 88 0.88 -8.10 2.46
C VAL A 88 1.18 -6.71 3.01
N LEU A 89 0.23 -6.15 3.78
CA LEU A 89 0.39 -4.82 4.37
C LEU A 89 1.55 -4.76 5.35
N GLU A 90 1.70 -5.75 6.22
CA GLU A 90 2.82 -5.82 7.17
C GLU A 90 4.17 -5.97 6.46
N ALA A 91 4.24 -6.80 5.41
CA ALA A 91 5.46 -6.92 4.60
C ALA A 91 5.84 -5.59 3.96
N ALA A 92 4.87 -4.85 3.41
CA ALA A 92 5.09 -3.54 2.81
C ALA A 92 5.53 -2.48 3.83
N ARG A 93 4.90 -2.44 5.01
CA ARG A 93 5.30 -1.57 6.13
C ARG A 93 6.74 -1.83 6.57
N ASN A 94 7.11 -3.09 6.69
CA ASN A 94 8.47 -3.48 7.08
C ASN A 94 9.49 -3.09 6.01
N ALA A 95 9.19 -3.32 4.72
CA ALA A 95 10.06 -2.90 3.63
C ALA A 95 10.27 -1.39 3.58
N GLN A 96 9.20 -0.61 3.77
CA GLN A 96 9.28 0.85 3.87
C GLN A 96 10.19 1.28 5.05
N ARG A 97 9.98 0.72 6.24
CA ARG A 97 10.80 1.04 7.42
C ARG A 97 12.27 0.70 7.20
N ILE A 98 12.57 -0.44 6.58
CA ILE A 98 13.95 -0.83 6.25
C ILE A 98 14.58 0.19 5.30
N ARG A 99 13.85 0.62 4.26
CA ARG A 99 14.32 1.65 3.31
C ARG A 99 14.60 2.98 4.00
N GLU A 100 13.69 3.43 4.88
CA GLU A 100 13.87 4.68 5.64
C GLU A 100 15.13 4.62 6.50
N LEU A 101 15.33 3.52 7.24
CA LEU A 101 16.54 3.31 8.06
C LEU A 101 17.82 3.28 7.22
N GLN A 102 17.79 2.63 6.04
CA GLN A 102 18.92 2.62 5.11
C GLN A 102 19.23 4.03 4.59
N THR A 103 18.20 4.81 4.26
CA THR A 103 18.33 6.19 3.77
C THR A 103 18.93 7.10 4.85
N SER A 104 18.43 7.01 6.09
CA SER A 104 18.99 7.75 7.22
C SER A 104 20.44 7.38 7.50
N LYS A 105 20.78 6.09 7.42
CA LYS A 105 22.17 5.62 7.56
C LYS A 105 23.06 6.19 6.46
N MET A 106 22.61 6.16 5.20
CA MET A 106 23.36 6.72 4.07
C MET A 106 23.60 8.22 4.24
N GLN A 107 22.59 8.99 4.68
CA GLN A 107 22.72 10.41 4.95
C GLN A 107 23.71 10.70 6.09
N ALA A 108 23.65 9.92 7.17
CA ALA A 108 24.61 10.04 8.27
C ALA A 108 26.06 9.72 7.84
N THR A 109 26.24 8.77 6.91
CA THR A 109 27.56 8.46 6.34
C THR A 109 28.04 9.46 5.28
N ALA A 110 27.10 10.11 4.57
CA ALA A 110 27.39 11.06 3.49
C ALA A 110 27.60 12.50 3.99
N ASN A 111 27.26 12.78 5.25
CA ASN A 111 27.59 14.04 5.92
C ASN A 111 28.59 13.82 7.08
N PRO A 112 29.80 13.30 6.84
CA PRO A 112 30.83 13.28 7.85
C PRO A 112 31.47 14.68 7.92
N LEU A 113 31.20 15.43 9.00
CA LEU A 113 31.93 16.60 9.56
C LEU A 113 30.92 17.69 10.01
N THR A 114 31.01 18.29 11.20
CA THR A 114 32.19 18.55 12.06
C THR A 114 31.82 18.57 13.57
N PRO A 115 32.80 18.45 14.48
CA PRO A 115 32.64 18.58 15.94
C PRO A 115 32.14 19.95 16.41
#